data_AF-A0A2D6IL83-F1
#
_entry.id   AF-A0A2D6IL83-F1
#
_cell.length_a   1.000
_cell.length_b   1.000
_cell.length_c   1.000
_cell.angle_alpha   90.00
_cell.angle_beta   90.00
_cell.angle_gamma   90.00
#
_symmetry.space_group_name_H-M   'P 1'
#
loop_
_entity.id
_entity.type
_entity.pdbx_description
1 polymer ?
#
loop_
_entity_poly.entity_id
_entity_poly.type
_entity_poly.pdbx_seq_one_letter_code
_entity_poly.pdbx_strand_id
1 'polypeptide(L)'
;MTPTLLLGIVIGIVITVGAYKLWKREHLPKNILLQRREKDKRKEQILGMFKTKKEITNNDVEWLLGVADSTATKYLQELEKERKIVQVGEKGRYVHYRLK
;
A
#
# COMPACT_ATOMS: atom_id res chain seq x y z
N MET A 1 -38.51 2.31 -26.12
CA MET A 1 -37.26 1.85 -25.47
C MET A 1 -37.55 1.64 -24.00
N THR A 2 -37.72 0.39 -23.56
CA THR A 2 -38.19 0.06 -22.22
C THR A 2 -37.01 0.04 -21.22
N PRO A 3 -37.12 0.72 -20.07
CA PRO A 3 -36.02 0.85 -19.09
C PRO A 3 -35.66 -0.47 -18.35
N THR A 4 -36.37 -1.56 -18.62
CA THR A 4 -36.18 -2.86 -17.95
C THR A 4 -34.95 -3.63 -18.41
N LEU A 5 -34.50 -3.45 -19.66
CA LEU A 5 -33.33 -4.14 -20.21
C LEU A 5 -32.00 -3.65 -19.59
N LEU A 6 -31.95 -2.38 -19.15
CA LEU A 6 -30.74 -1.79 -18.57
C LEU A 6 -30.48 -2.30 -17.14
N LEU A 7 -31.54 -2.59 -16.36
CA LEU A 7 -31.43 -3.10 -14.99
C LEU A 7 -30.80 -4.50 -14.93
N GLY A 8 -31.14 -5.39 -15.87
CA GLY A 8 -30.58 -6.74 -15.92
C GLY A 8 -29.07 -6.78 -16.20
N ILE A 9 -28.59 -5.88 -17.07
CA ILE A 9 -27.17 -5.76 -17.40
C ILE A 9 -26.36 -5.29 -16.18
N VAL A 10 -26.88 -4.33 -15.42
CA VAL A 10 -26.23 -3.81 -14.21
C VAL A 10 -26.11 -4.89 -13.13
N ILE A 11 -27.17 -5.67 -12.90
CA ILE A 11 -27.17 -6.75 -11.90
C ILE A 11 -26.16 -7.85 -12.30
N GLY A 12 -26.13 -8.23 -13.58
CA GLY A 12 -25.18 -9.22 -14.10
C GLY A 12 -23.72 -8.82 -13.90
N ILE A 13 -23.38 -7.55 -14.12
CA ILE A 13 -22.02 -7.01 -13.91
C ILE A 13 -21.64 -7.04 -12.43
N VAL A 14 -22.55 -6.68 -11.52
CA VAL A 14 -22.27 -6.68 -10.07
C VAL A 14 -22.00 -8.10 -9.56
N ILE A 15 -22.78 -9.08 -9.99
CA ILE A 15 -22.62 -10.49 -9.59
C ILE A 15 -21.31 -11.06 -10.15
N THR A 16 -20.99 -10.83 -11.42
CA THR A 16 -19.75 -11.32 -12.04
C THR A 16 -18.51 -10.70 -11.41
N VAL A 17 -18.50 -9.39 -11.16
CA VAL A 17 -17.39 -8.72 -10.48
C VAL A 17 -17.26 -9.22 -9.03
N GLY A 18 -18.38 -9.39 -8.31
CA GLY A 18 -18.39 -9.91 -6.94
C GLY A 18 -17.86 -11.35 -6.85
N ALA A 19 -18.35 -12.24 -7.70
CA ALA A 19 -17.94 -13.64 -7.77
C ALA A 19 -16.48 -13.78 -8.20
N TYR A 20 -16.03 -13.03 -9.21
CA TYR A 20 -14.62 -13.01 -9.63
C TYR A 20 -13.69 -12.55 -8.50
N LYS A 21 -14.10 -11.52 -7.74
CA LYS A 21 -13.32 -11.00 -6.62
C LYS A 21 -13.24 -11.99 -5.45
N LEU A 22 -14.28 -12.79 -5.23
CA LEU A 22 -14.31 -13.86 -4.23
C LEU A 22 -13.45 -15.07 -4.66
N TRP A 23 -13.61 -15.57 -5.89
CA TRP A 23 -12.84 -16.72 -6.39
C TRP A 23 -11.32 -16.44 -6.42
N LYS A 24 -10.92 -15.21 -6.80
CA LYS A 24 -9.52 -14.79 -6.82
C LYS A 24 -8.87 -14.76 -5.43
N ARG A 25 -9.63 -14.60 -4.35
CA ARG A 25 -9.10 -14.63 -2.97
C ARG A 25 -8.73 -16.03 -2.51
N GLU A 26 -9.45 -17.04 -2.99
CA GLU A 26 -9.29 -18.43 -2.57
C GLU A 26 -8.08 -19.12 -3.23
N HIS A 27 -7.71 -18.68 -4.43
CA HIS A 27 -6.61 -19.25 -5.21
C HIS A 27 -5.29 -18.47 -5.10
N LEU A 28 -5.11 -17.64 -4.07
CA LEU A 28 -3.87 -16.89 -3.90
C LEU A 28 -2.74 -17.82 -3.41
N PRO A 29 -1.65 -18.00 -4.17
CA PRO A 29 -0.59 -18.93 -3.80
C PRO A 29 0.14 -18.45 -2.53
N LYS A 30 0.55 -19.40 -1.68
CA LYS A 30 1.14 -19.13 -0.34
C LYS A 30 2.34 -18.18 -0.39
N ASN A 31 3.17 -18.25 -1.44
CA ASN A 31 4.31 -17.36 -1.66
C ASN A 31 3.91 -15.88 -1.78
N ILE A 32 2.76 -15.57 -2.39
CA ILE A 32 2.25 -14.20 -2.51
C ILE A 32 1.77 -13.69 -1.14
N LEU A 33 1.11 -14.56 -0.37
CA LEU A 33 0.67 -14.23 0.99
C LEU A 33 1.88 -13.95 1.90
N LEU A 34 2.94 -14.75 1.81
CA LEU A 34 4.17 -14.56 2.57
C LEU A 34 4.86 -13.25 2.20
N GLN A 35 5.01 -12.96 0.90
CA GLN A 35 5.61 -11.69 0.45
C GLN A 35 4.82 -10.48 0.94
N ARG A 36 3.48 -10.55 0.93
CA ARG A 36 2.64 -9.49 1.48
C ARG A 36 2.87 -9.30 2.98
N ARG A 37 2.91 -10.39 3.76
CA ARG A 37 3.16 -10.31 5.21
C ARG A 37 4.52 -9.71 5.53
N GLU A 38 5.57 -10.12 4.84
CA GLU A 38 6.92 -9.57 5.06
C GLU A 38 6.97 -8.07 4.73
N LYS A 39 6.27 -7.65 3.68
CA LYS A 39 6.11 -6.25 3.35
C LYS A 39 5.34 -5.46 4.41
N ASP A 40 4.26 -6.03 4.95
CA ASP A 40 3.49 -5.38 6.01
C ASP A 40 4.31 -5.25 7.29
N LYS A 41 5.09 -6.27 7.67
CA LYS A 41 6.06 -6.19 8.79
C LYS A 41 7.09 -5.08 8.58
N ARG A 42 7.67 -4.96 7.39
CA ARG A 42 8.65 -3.90 7.08
C ARG A 42 8.03 -2.50 7.21
N LYS A 43 6.79 -2.32 6.76
CA LYS A 43 6.04 -1.08 6.95
C LYS A 43 5.79 -0.78 8.43
N GLU A 44 5.47 -1.80 9.25
CA GLU A 44 5.34 -1.63 10.70
C GLU A 44 6.67 -1.22 11.36
N GLN A 45 7.80 -1.76 10.92
CA GLN A 45 9.12 -1.35 11.41
C GLN A 45 9.40 0.13 11.10
N ILE A 46 9.08 0.60 9.89
CA ILE A 46 9.19 2.03 9.52
C ILE A 46 8.31 2.89 10.42
N LEU A 47 7.05 2.48 10.65
CA LEU A 47 6.16 3.21 11.56
C LEU A 47 6.71 3.26 13.00
N GLY A 48 7.39 2.20 13.42
CA GLY A 48 8.08 2.14 14.71
C GLY A 48 9.13 3.22 14.90
N MET A 49 9.78 3.70 13.83
CA MET A 49 10.77 4.78 13.92
C MET A 49 10.18 6.06 14.50
N PHE A 50 8.90 6.34 14.21
CA PHE A 50 8.23 7.55 14.66
C PHE A 50 7.99 7.60 16.17
N LYS A 51 8.21 6.50 16.90
CA LYS A 51 8.23 6.50 18.36
C LYS A 51 9.40 7.30 18.94
N THR A 52 10.48 7.43 18.17
CA THR A 52 11.72 8.09 18.61
C THR A 52 12.07 9.32 17.77
N LYS A 53 11.69 9.32 16.49
CA LYS A 53 11.93 10.43 15.57
C LYS A 53 10.60 11.11 15.19
N LYS A 54 10.57 12.44 15.14
CA LYS A 54 9.40 13.17 14.61
C LYS A 54 9.29 13.07 13.09
N GLU A 55 10.43 12.90 12.42
CA GLU A 55 10.54 12.87 10.97
C GLU A 55 11.55 11.80 10.56
N ILE A 56 11.33 11.18 9.40
CA ILE A 56 12.26 10.22 8.82
C ILE A 56 12.52 10.54 7.35
N THR A 57 13.70 10.19 6.87
CA THR A 57 14.11 10.31 5.47
C THR A 57 14.07 8.96 4.76
N ASN A 58 14.26 8.94 3.43
CA ASN A 58 14.45 7.69 2.71
C ASN A 58 15.67 6.91 3.21
N ASN A 59 16.79 7.59 3.46
CA ASN A 59 18.02 6.98 3.95
C ASN A 59 17.83 6.30 5.31
N ASP A 60 17.01 6.88 6.20
CA ASP A 60 16.64 6.25 7.47
C ASP A 60 15.98 4.89 7.27
N VAL A 61 15.13 4.76 6.26
CA VAL A 61 14.46 3.51 5.90
C VAL A 61 15.41 2.52 5.22
N GLU A 62 16.31 3.00 4.36
CA GLU A 62 17.37 2.17 3.76
C GLU A 62 18.23 1.52 4.83
N TRP A 63 18.68 2.32 5.81
CA TRP A 63 19.50 1.83 6.92
C TRP A 63 18.74 0.90 7.86
N LEU A 64 17.47 1.20 8.17
CA LEU A 64 16.64 0.35 9.02
C LEU A 64 16.43 -1.04 8.42
N LEU A 65 16.12 -1.10 7.12
CA LEU A 65 15.69 -2.32 6.46
C LEU A 65 16.80 -3.03 5.67
N GLY A 66 17.96 -2.39 5.49
CA GLY A 66 19.05 -2.91 4.66
C GLY A 66 18.64 -3.05 3.19
N VAL A 67 17.86 -2.11 2.68
CA VAL A 67 17.31 -2.14 1.31
C VAL A 67 17.84 -0.97 0.48
N ALA A 68 17.82 -1.14 -0.84
CA ALA A 68 18.16 -0.05 -1.75
C ALA A 68 17.14 1.11 -1.70
N ASP A 69 17.60 2.32 -1.99
CA ASP A 69 16.84 3.56 -2.15
C ASP A 69 15.46 3.36 -2.80
N SER A 70 15.41 2.81 -4.01
CA SER A 70 14.13 2.59 -4.72
C SER A 70 13.14 1.68 -3.98
N THR A 71 13.64 0.78 -3.14
CA THR A 71 12.81 -0.11 -2.30
C THR A 71 12.29 0.63 -1.07
N ALA A 72 13.14 1.44 -0.43
CA ALA A 72 12.73 2.32 0.67
C ALA A 72 11.65 3.31 0.21
N THR A 73 11.85 3.94 -0.95
CA THR A 73 10.89 4.86 -1.56
C THR A 73 9.53 4.18 -1.80
N LYS A 74 9.51 2.94 -2.30
CA LYS A 74 8.25 2.19 -2.49
C LYS A 74 7.49 1.97 -1.19
N TYR A 75 8.18 1.61 -0.09
CA TYR A 75 7.52 1.45 1.20
C TYR A 75 6.94 2.76 1.72
N LEU A 76 7.68 3.87 1.58
CA LEU A 76 7.23 5.20 1.97
C LEU A 76 6.02 5.66 1.15
N GLN A 77 6.05 5.48 -0.16
CA GLN A 77 4.91 5.78 -1.06
C GLN A 77 3.67 4.97 -0.70
N GLU A 78 3.84 3.69 -0.33
CA GLU A 78 2.71 2.87 0.10
C GLU A 78 2.13 3.31 1.43
N LEU A 79 2.98 3.66 2.40
CA LEU A 79 2.54 4.21 3.68
C LEU A 79 1.81 5.55 3.50
N GLU A 80 2.27 6.39 2.58
CA GLU A 80 1.60 7.65 2.23
C GLU A 80 0.25 7.40 1.55
N LYS A 81 0.19 6.45 0.60
CA LYS A 81 -1.06 6.03 -0.04
C LYS A 81 -2.06 5.43 0.96
N GLU A 82 -1.56 4.72 1.96
CA GLU A 82 -2.31 4.21 3.10
C GLU A 82 -2.68 5.30 4.12
N ARG A 83 -2.28 6.56 3.90
CA ARG A 83 -2.53 7.72 4.77
C ARG A 83 -1.94 7.59 6.18
N LYS A 84 -0.88 6.78 6.35
CA LYS A 84 -0.20 6.60 7.63
C LYS A 84 0.89 7.65 7.87
N ILE A 85 1.50 8.12 6.79
CA ILE A 85 2.50 9.18 6.80
C ILE A 85 2.18 10.21 5.73
N VAL A 86 2.82 11.37 5.80
CA VAL A 86 2.76 12.43 4.80
C VAL A 86 4.17 12.85 4.41
N GLN A 87 4.40 13.01 3.10
CA GLN A 87 5.63 13.63 2.60
C GLN A 87 5.62 15.14 2.90
N VAL A 88 6.74 15.62 3.42
CA VAL A 88 7.03 17.03 3.63
C VAL A 88 8.25 17.39 2.78
N GLY A 89 8.09 18.43 1.97
CA GLY A 89 9.04 18.80 0.92
C GLY A 89 8.66 18.17 -0.43
N GLU A 90 8.89 18.91 -1.52
CA GLU A 90 8.41 18.52 -2.84
C GLU A 90 9.33 17.49 -3.52
N LYS A 91 10.65 17.73 -3.54
CA LYS A 91 11.64 16.88 -4.24
C LYS A 91 13.04 17.00 -3.63
N GLY A 92 13.84 15.95 -3.86
CA GLY A 92 15.27 15.94 -3.56
C GLY A 92 15.60 15.80 -2.07
N ARG A 93 16.73 16.38 -1.65
CA ARG A 93 17.33 16.18 -0.32
C ARG A 93 16.50 16.74 0.85
N TYR A 94 15.50 17.57 0.56
CA TYR A 94 14.63 18.17 1.58
C TYR A 94 13.38 17.33 1.86
N VAL A 95 13.22 16.20 1.16
CA VAL A 95 12.08 15.30 1.36
C VAL A 95 12.25 14.52 2.66
N HIS A 96 11.28 14.69 3.54
CA HIS A 96 11.16 13.96 4.80
C HIS A 96 9.69 13.54 5.00
N TYR A 97 9.45 12.59 5.88
CA TYR A 97 8.12 12.04 6.14
C TYR A 97 7.75 12.20 7.60
N ARG A 98 6.48 12.48 7.87
CA ARG A 98 5.89 12.60 9.22
C ARG A 98 4.69 11.70 9.36
N LEU A 99 4.36 11.30 10.59
CA LEU A 99 3.05 10.70 10.86
C LEU A 99 1.94 11.67 10.47
N LYS A 100 0.89 11.13 9.86
CA LYS A 100 -0.31 11.88 9.49
C LYS A 100 -1.28 11.99 10.66
#